data_AF-A0A8S4P8V9-F1
#
_entry.id   AF-A0A8S4P8V9-F1
#
_cell.length_a   1.000
_cell.length_b   1.000
_cell.length_c   1.000
_cell.angle_alpha   90.00
_cell.angle_beta   90.00
_cell.angle_gamma   90.00
#
_symmetry.space_group_name_H-M   'P 1'
#
loop_
_entity.id
_entity.type
_entity.pdbx_description
1 polymer ?
#
loop_
_entity_poly.entity_id
_entity_poly.type
_entity_poly.pdbx_seq_one_letter_code
_entity_poly.pdbx_strand_id
1 'polypeptide(L)'
;KTIAAFDAALQNLGLTCPFFLTQNDGTIISSALCMDYPILTFSSGTTNSMRGATHLSGVKDAVVIDIGGTSTDVGVIKNGFPTESSSYVKIAGVRTNFRMPDVFSFGLGGGSKVKVDKEFAQVGPQSVGYNLKSEGLLFGGSILTATDIAVANDLLTLGDVTKVKATVNDVTAKQCLDKIHSMLEDAIDQVKTSADDVTVVLVGGGSVLVDTNRHIQGCNNILKPPHFQVANAIGAALSQVSGSVDTVVNLASTTRDDAIAQAKQQACDLAIQAGAETDTIQICEVDEIGLAYLPGNATRIKVKAIGNLRANNNPSIAQHKLASLADQKSDSNDRTKDESGGDIPATQQSYDELLNPTIEHTNILEYSPRINPAGEWVLSELDVECICIGAGILGCGGGGNPHMGKLRSLKALKDGKTIRVISPERCASLMTDKSLVTTVAFMGAPAIIIEKLVQGGETCASISAMLDVYNKGARCPEADIKSNETGVRYIDDY
;
A
#
# COMPACT_ATOMS: atom_id res chain seq x y z
N LYS A 1 18.52 -6.94 16.49
CA LYS A 1 19.65 -5.98 16.66
C LYS A 1 19.16 -4.61 17.13
N THR A 2 18.31 -3.91 16.37
CA THR A 2 17.77 -2.59 16.75
C THR A 2 17.09 -2.56 18.12
N ILE A 3 16.16 -3.49 18.38
CA ILE A 3 15.46 -3.58 19.68
C ILE A 3 16.45 -3.78 20.84
N ALA A 4 17.43 -4.68 20.69
CA ALA A 4 18.46 -4.91 21.70
C ALA A 4 19.35 -3.68 21.95
N ALA A 5 19.66 -2.92 20.90
CA ALA A 5 20.43 -1.67 21.02
C ALA A 5 19.65 -0.58 21.79
N PHE A 6 18.34 -0.46 21.53
CA PHE A 6 17.48 0.44 22.31
C PHE A 6 17.35 -0.01 23.76
N ASP A 7 17.16 -1.30 24.01
CA ASP A 7 17.08 -1.85 25.37
C ASP A 7 18.36 -1.56 26.18
N ALA A 8 19.54 -1.80 25.58
CA ALA A 8 20.81 -1.44 26.19
C ALA A 8 20.96 0.07 26.43
N ALA A 9 20.48 0.92 25.51
CA ALA A 9 20.51 2.37 25.68
C ALA A 9 19.60 2.83 26.83
N LEU A 10 18.40 2.26 26.97
CA LEU A 10 17.49 2.56 28.08
C LEU A 10 18.09 2.14 29.42
N GLN A 11 18.73 0.97 29.48
CA GLN A 11 19.43 0.48 30.69
C GLN A 11 20.60 1.39 31.07
N ASN A 12 21.41 1.81 30.09
CA ASN A 12 22.54 2.72 30.31
C ASN A 12 22.08 4.10 30.80
N LEU A 13 20.87 4.54 30.43
CA LEU A 13 20.26 5.77 30.92
C LEU A 13 19.56 5.58 32.29
N GLY A 14 19.54 4.37 32.85
CA GLY A 14 18.88 4.06 34.11
C GLY A 14 17.35 4.08 34.04
N LEU A 15 16.77 3.94 32.84
CA LEU A 15 15.33 3.96 32.64
C LEU A 15 14.74 2.55 32.88
N THR A 16 13.76 2.47 33.78
CA THR A 16 13.08 1.22 34.15
C THR A 16 11.66 1.12 33.58
N CYS A 17 11.30 2.02 32.65
CA CYS A 17 9.98 2.05 32.05
C CYS A 17 9.80 0.93 31.00
N PRO A 18 8.56 0.48 30.77
CA PRO A 18 8.24 -0.40 29.65
C PRO A 18 8.73 0.14 28.30
N PHE A 19 9.26 -0.75 27.45
CA PHE A 19 9.70 -0.41 26.10
C PHE A 19 8.67 -0.89 25.06
N PHE A 20 8.00 0.08 24.44
CA PHE A 20 7.05 -0.14 23.36
C PHE A 20 7.56 0.47 22.05
N LEU A 21 7.10 -0.11 20.95
CA LEU A 21 7.24 0.44 19.60
C LEU A 21 5.84 0.73 19.04
N THR A 22 5.77 1.61 18.04
CA THR A 22 4.50 1.90 17.36
C THR A 22 4.29 0.93 16.21
N GLN A 23 3.02 0.56 16.02
CA GLN A 23 2.56 -0.32 14.96
C GLN A 23 2.11 0.48 13.74
N ASN A 24 2.02 -0.22 12.62
CA ASN A 24 1.52 0.24 11.34
C ASN A 24 0.03 0.61 11.35
N ASP A 25 -0.71 0.35 12.42
CA ASP A 25 -2.13 0.70 12.57
C ASP A 25 -2.38 1.86 13.57
N GLY A 26 -1.30 2.52 14.00
CA GLY A 26 -1.33 3.65 14.95
C GLY A 26 -1.40 3.25 16.43
N THR A 27 -1.32 1.95 16.74
CA THR A 27 -1.30 1.41 18.12
C THR A 27 0.12 1.06 18.56
N ILE A 28 0.33 0.56 19.78
CA ILE A 28 1.66 0.16 20.28
C ILE A 28 1.80 -1.34 20.52
N ILE A 29 3.02 -1.84 20.29
CA ILE A 29 3.44 -3.22 20.49
C ILE A 29 4.62 -3.27 21.48
N SER A 30 4.65 -4.26 22.36
CA SER A 30 5.80 -4.43 23.27
C SER A 30 7.05 -4.84 22.48
N SER A 31 8.23 -4.45 22.98
CA SER A 31 9.50 -4.84 22.36
C SER A 31 9.65 -6.36 22.20
N ALA A 32 9.15 -7.14 23.16
CA ALA A 32 9.08 -8.59 23.11
C ALA A 32 8.27 -9.10 21.92
N LEU A 33 7.02 -8.68 21.80
CA LEU A 33 6.14 -9.12 20.72
C LEU A 33 6.61 -8.62 19.36
N CYS A 34 7.23 -7.44 19.32
CA CYS A 34 7.84 -6.89 18.11
C CYS A 34 9.01 -7.74 17.59
N MET A 35 9.72 -8.49 18.45
CA MET A 35 10.77 -9.40 17.99
C MET A 35 10.19 -10.59 17.21
N ASP A 36 9.01 -11.07 17.61
CA ASP A 36 8.32 -12.15 16.93
C ASP A 36 7.60 -11.66 15.66
N TYR A 37 7.13 -10.40 15.68
CA TYR A 37 6.33 -9.80 14.60
C TYR A 37 6.84 -8.42 14.14
N PRO A 38 8.10 -8.30 13.67
CA PRO A 38 8.68 -7.01 13.28
C PRO A 38 7.97 -6.36 12.08
N ILE A 39 7.25 -7.15 11.28
CA ILE A 39 6.47 -6.65 10.15
C ILE A 39 5.37 -5.67 10.57
N LEU A 40 4.87 -5.77 11.81
CA LEU A 40 3.83 -4.90 12.34
C LEU A 40 4.31 -3.47 12.62
N THR A 41 5.62 -3.20 12.54
CA THR A 41 6.17 -1.85 12.73
C THR A 41 6.59 -1.19 11.41
N PHE A 42 6.21 -1.75 10.26
CA PHE A 42 6.46 -1.13 8.96
C PHE A 42 5.67 0.19 8.83
N SER A 43 6.32 1.23 8.32
CA SER A 43 5.68 2.55 8.12
C SER A 43 5.01 3.14 9.37
N SER A 44 5.45 2.75 10.57
CA SER A 44 4.85 3.25 11.82
C SER A 44 5.12 4.74 12.07
N GLY A 45 6.12 5.31 11.38
CA GLY A 45 6.34 6.75 11.37
C GLY A 45 5.13 7.50 10.82
N THR A 46 4.63 7.11 9.65
CA THR A 46 3.50 7.80 9.01
C THR A 46 2.23 7.69 9.86
N THR A 47 1.95 6.52 10.44
CA THR A 47 0.79 6.34 11.31
C THR A 47 0.88 7.19 12.58
N ASN A 48 2.07 7.35 13.14
CA ASN A 48 2.29 8.28 14.24
C ASN A 48 1.97 9.71 13.82
N SER A 49 2.45 10.17 12.66
CA SER A 49 2.12 11.51 12.16
C SER A 49 0.62 11.72 11.97
N MET A 50 -0.10 10.71 11.46
CA MET A 50 -1.57 10.73 11.35
C MET A 50 -2.29 10.81 12.69
N ARG A 51 -1.82 10.04 13.68
CA ARG A 51 -2.34 10.08 15.06
C ARG A 51 -2.07 11.43 15.72
N GLY A 52 -0.88 11.97 15.52
CA GLY A 52 -0.51 13.31 15.97
C GLY A 52 -1.35 14.40 15.30
N ALA A 53 -1.56 14.31 13.98
CA ALA A 53 -2.40 15.22 13.22
C ALA A 53 -3.84 15.22 13.76
N THR A 54 -4.40 14.05 14.03
CA THR A 54 -5.72 13.88 14.66
C THR A 54 -5.79 14.62 15.99
N HIS A 55 -4.80 14.40 16.87
CA HIS A 55 -4.77 15.03 18.18
C HIS A 55 -4.61 16.55 18.10
N LEU A 56 -3.69 17.03 17.26
CA LEU A 56 -3.34 18.44 17.12
C LEU A 56 -4.45 19.26 16.45
N SER A 57 -5.17 18.68 15.48
CA SER A 57 -6.25 19.35 14.75
C SER A 57 -7.62 19.18 15.41
N GLY A 58 -7.81 18.13 16.21
CA GLY A 58 -9.12 17.72 16.72
C GLY A 58 -10.03 17.07 15.67
N VAL A 59 -9.55 16.87 14.44
CA VAL A 59 -10.30 16.26 13.34
C VAL A 59 -10.06 14.76 13.30
N LYS A 60 -11.14 13.99 13.24
CA LYS A 60 -11.11 12.52 13.24
C LYS A 60 -11.19 11.89 11.85
N ASP A 61 -11.72 12.62 10.88
CA ASP A 61 -11.92 12.17 9.51
C ASP A 61 -11.31 13.20 8.56
N ALA A 62 -10.18 12.86 7.95
CA ALA A 62 -9.40 13.77 7.10
C ALA A 62 -8.36 13.02 6.26
N VAL A 63 -7.84 13.68 5.24
CA VAL A 63 -6.58 13.32 4.61
C VAL A 63 -5.45 14.00 5.38
N VAL A 64 -4.46 13.24 5.83
CA VAL A 64 -3.25 13.78 6.47
C VAL A 64 -2.12 13.76 5.46
N ILE A 65 -1.42 14.88 5.34
CA ILE A 65 -0.22 15.03 4.53
C ILE A 65 0.94 15.36 5.46
N ASP A 66 1.83 14.40 5.67
CA ASP A 66 3.07 14.58 6.43
C ASP A 66 4.23 14.87 5.47
N ILE A 67 4.66 16.13 5.43
CA ILE A 67 5.79 16.55 4.59
C ILE A 67 7.04 16.63 5.44
N GLY A 68 7.99 15.75 5.17
CA GLY A 68 9.29 15.69 5.83
C GLY A 68 10.37 16.52 5.14
N GLY A 69 11.63 16.18 5.44
CA GLY A 69 12.79 16.76 4.76
C GLY A 69 13.07 16.15 3.38
N THR A 70 12.57 14.95 3.11
CA THR A 70 12.90 14.17 1.88
C THR A 70 11.67 13.61 1.19
N SER A 71 10.66 13.21 1.95
CA SER A 71 9.46 12.54 1.47
C SER A 71 8.21 13.18 2.03
N THR A 72 7.12 13.00 1.29
CA THR A 72 5.75 13.29 1.70
C THR A 72 5.02 11.98 1.81
N ASP A 73 4.33 11.78 2.93
CA ASP A 73 3.41 10.67 3.13
C ASP A 73 1.98 11.20 3.23
N VAL A 74 1.06 10.61 2.46
CA VAL A 74 -0.35 10.99 2.43
C VAL A 74 -1.20 9.79 2.76
N GLY A 75 -2.18 9.95 3.64
CA GLY A 75 -3.20 8.92 3.82
C GLY A 75 -4.38 9.37 4.65
N VAL A 76 -5.34 8.48 4.80
CA VAL A 76 -6.67 8.82 5.32
C VAL A 76 -6.79 8.40 6.78
N ILE A 77 -7.23 9.32 7.63
CA ILE A 77 -7.72 8.99 8.96
C ILE A 77 -9.24 8.88 8.94
N LYS A 78 -9.77 7.86 9.62
CA LYS A 78 -11.19 7.67 9.87
C LYS A 78 -11.40 7.33 11.34
N ASN A 79 -12.36 7.99 11.98
CA ASN A 79 -12.56 7.88 13.44
C ASN A 79 -11.27 8.13 14.26
N GLY A 80 -10.34 8.91 13.71
CA GLY A 80 -9.05 9.25 14.29
C GLY A 80 -7.94 8.23 14.07
N PHE A 81 -8.19 7.10 13.40
CA PHE A 81 -7.20 6.07 13.12
C PHE A 81 -6.81 6.03 11.64
N PRO A 82 -5.55 5.68 11.31
CA PRO A 82 -5.15 5.40 9.94
C PRO A 82 -6.07 4.33 9.32
N THR A 83 -6.56 4.61 8.12
CA THR A 83 -7.40 3.66 7.38
C THR A 83 -6.52 2.55 6.83
N GLU A 84 -6.87 1.28 7.09
CA GLU A 84 -6.17 0.14 6.52
C GLU A 84 -6.46 0.03 5.01
N SER A 85 -5.46 -0.40 4.23
CA SER A 85 -5.68 -0.68 2.81
C SER A 85 -6.64 -1.86 2.65
N SER A 86 -7.71 -1.67 1.87
CA SER A 86 -8.70 -2.72 1.58
C SER A 86 -8.20 -3.77 0.57
N SER A 87 -7.06 -3.51 -0.06
CA SER A 87 -6.42 -4.36 -1.05
C SER A 87 -5.07 -4.87 -0.55
N TYR A 88 -4.37 -5.64 -1.38
CA TYR A 88 -3.00 -6.04 -1.09
C TYR A 88 -2.09 -4.80 -1.10
N VAL A 89 -1.12 -4.75 -0.20
CA VAL A 89 -0.07 -3.73 -0.23
C VAL A 89 1.22 -4.35 -0.76
N LYS A 90 1.92 -3.62 -1.63
CA LYS A 90 3.24 -4.03 -2.14
C LYS A 90 4.34 -3.52 -1.21
N ILE A 91 5.10 -4.43 -0.61
CA ILE A 91 6.29 -4.11 0.19
C ILE A 91 7.50 -4.67 -0.54
N ALA A 92 8.44 -3.81 -0.93
CA ALA A 92 9.64 -4.20 -1.69
C ALA A 92 9.31 -5.09 -2.91
N GLY A 93 8.27 -4.73 -3.67
CA GLY A 93 7.81 -5.48 -4.85
C GLY A 93 6.91 -6.68 -4.54
N VAL A 94 6.81 -7.11 -3.27
CA VAL A 94 6.03 -8.28 -2.86
C VAL A 94 4.62 -7.86 -2.45
N ARG A 95 3.58 -8.47 -3.05
CA ARG A 95 2.19 -8.29 -2.60
C ARG A 95 1.99 -8.99 -1.27
N THR A 96 1.49 -8.26 -0.29
CA THR A 96 1.24 -8.76 1.07
C THR A 96 -0.22 -8.51 1.46
N ASN A 97 -0.73 -9.34 2.38
CA ASN A 97 -2.05 -9.15 3.00
C ASN A 97 -1.93 -8.53 4.41
N PHE A 98 -0.78 -7.89 4.71
CA PHE A 98 -0.58 -7.26 6.01
C PHE A 98 -1.54 -6.09 6.17
N ARG A 99 -2.03 -5.92 7.40
CA ARG A 99 -2.81 -4.76 7.82
C ARG A 99 -1.91 -3.54 7.81
N MET A 100 -1.83 -2.83 6.69
CA MET A 100 -0.98 -1.66 6.54
C MET A 100 -1.87 -0.43 6.29
N PRO A 101 -1.42 0.75 6.74
CA PRO A 101 -2.16 1.97 6.49
C PRO A 101 -2.13 2.23 4.98
N ASP A 102 -3.24 2.70 4.43
CA ASP A 102 -3.31 3.10 3.02
C ASP A 102 -2.60 4.46 2.87
N VAL A 103 -1.30 4.37 2.57
CA VAL A 103 -0.39 5.51 2.48
C VAL A 103 0.17 5.60 1.08
N PHE A 104 0.04 6.78 0.48
CA PHE A 104 0.73 7.17 -0.73
C PHE A 104 1.96 8.01 -0.37
N SER A 105 3.15 7.51 -0.69
CA SER A 105 4.43 8.17 -0.40
C SER A 105 5.15 8.59 -1.68
N PHE A 106 5.69 9.81 -1.71
CA PHE A 106 6.46 10.32 -2.84
C PHE A 106 7.59 11.27 -2.42
N GLY A 107 8.57 11.45 -3.32
CA GLY A 107 9.80 12.20 -3.06
C GLY A 107 9.62 13.72 -3.10
N LEU A 108 8.96 14.28 -2.08
CA LEU A 108 8.83 15.72 -1.87
C LEU A 108 9.13 16.06 -0.42
N GLY A 109 10.05 16.99 -0.18
CA GLY A 109 10.35 17.49 1.16
C GLY A 109 11.23 18.71 1.08
N GLY A 110 11.60 19.28 2.24
CA GLY A 110 12.39 20.51 2.29
C GLY A 110 13.68 20.47 1.47
N GLY A 111 14.35 19.31 1.44
CA GLY A 111 15.59 19.08 0.71
C GLY A 111 15.43 18.57 -0.72
N SER A 112 14.20 18.44 -1.24
CA SER A 112 13.98 18.00 -2.62
C SER A 112 14.69 18.93 -3.59
N LYS A 113 15.54 18.35 -4.45
CA LYS A 113 16.31 19.09 -5.45
C LYS A 113 15.36 19.63 -6.51
N VAL A 114 15.60 20.86 -6.93
CA VAL A 114 14.82 21.54 -7.95
C VAL A 114 15.67 21.70 -9.20
N LYS A 115 15.12 21.27 -10.33
CA LYS A 115 15.71 21.52 -11.65
C LYS A 115 14.73 22.33 -12.46
N VAL A 116 15.23 23.40 -13.07
CA VAL A 116 14.43 24.29 -13.91
C VAL A 116 15.07 24.29 -15.28
N ASP A 117 14.30 23.91 -16.28
CA ASP A 117 14.60 24.17 -17.69
C ASP A 117 13.60 25.22 -18.22
N LYS A 118 13.82 25.74 -19.43
CA LYS A 118 13.05 26.85 -20.00
C LYS A 118 11.53 26.64 -20.02
N GLU A 119 11.09 25.38 -20.04
CA GLU A 119 9.67 25.00 -20.12
C GLU A 119 9.18 24.09 -18.98
N PHE A 120 10.08 23.57 -18.14
CA PHE A 120 9.71 22.56 -17.14
C PHE A 120 10.37 22.81 -15.78
N ALA A 121 9.55 22.77 -14.73
CA ALA A 121 10.00 22.76 -13.35
C ALA A 121 9.88 21.33 -12.79
N GLN A 122 11.02 20.76 -12.37
CA GLN A 122 11.08 19.49 -11.66
C GLN A 122 11.38 19.75 -10.18
N VAL A 123 10.60 19.15 -9.29
CA VAL A 123 10.84 19.14 -7.85
C VAL A 123 10.92 17.70 -7.38
N GLY A 124 12.09 17.30 -6.83
CA GLY A 124 12.36 15.90 -6.48
C GLY A 124 12.54 14.99 -7.70
N PRO A 125 12.53 13.65 -7.52
CA PRO A 125 12.43 12.93 -6.25
C PRO A 125 13.74 12.93 -5.44
N GLN A 126 14.85 13.34 -6.06
CA GLN A 126 16.17 13.39 -5.39
C GLN A 126 16.16 14.48 -4.31
N SER A 127 16.83 14.21 -3.18
CA SER A 127 16.92 15.14 -2.05
C SER A 127 18.35 15.27 -1.56
N VAL A 128 18.70 16.41 -0.96
CA VAL A 128 19.94 16.59 -0.18
C VAL A 128 19.79 16.10 1.26
N GLY A 129 18.57 15.75 1.69
CA GLY A 129 18.29 15.15 2.99
C GLY A 129 18.85 15.95 4.17
N TYR A 130 19.61 15.28 5.04
CA TYR A 130 20.22 15.92 6.21
C TYR A 130 21.26 17.00 5.87
N ASN A 131 21.80 17.00 4.65
CA ASN A 131 22.74 18.02 4.15
C ASN A 131 22.06 19.31 3.69
N LEU A 132 20.74 19.47 3.90
CA LEU A 132 20.03 20.69 3.49
C LEU A 132 20.72 21.98 3.97
N LYS A 133 21.21 22.00 5.22
CA LYS A 133 21.87 23.17 5.81
C LYS A 133 23.27 23.45 5.26
N SER A 134 23.90 22.52 4.53
CA SER A 134 25.21 22.70 3.93
C SER A 134 25.15 22.85 2.41
N GLU A 135 24.25 22.13 1.74
CA GLU A 135 24.16 22.07 0.28
C GLU A 135 23.09 23.01 -0.30
N GLY A 136 22.07 23.40 0.49
CA GLY A 136 20.98 24.27 0.04
C GLY A 136 21.45 25.70 -0.24
N LEU A 137 20.88 26.32 -1.28
CA LEU A 137 21.29 27.64 -1.77
C LEU A 137 21.14 28.74 -0.72
N LEU A 138 20.01 28.78 -0.01
CA LEU A 138 19.73 29.77 1.06
C LEU A 138 20.69 29.62 2.27
N PHE A 139 21.35 28.48 2.41
CA PHE A 139 22.36 28.22 3.44
C PHE A 139 23.80 28.42 2.95
N GLY A 140 23.99 28.84 1.70
CA GLY A 140 25.30 29.09 1.09
C GLY A 140 25.89 27.91 0.31
N GLY A 141 25.14 26.83 0.12
CA GLY A 141 25.48 25.78 -0.82
C GLY A 141 25.14 26.16 -2.27
N SER A 142 25.23 25.19 -3.17
CA SER A 142 25.05 25.39 -4.62
C SER A 142 23.79 24.73 -5.19
N ILE A 143 23.05 23.98 -4.38
CA ILE A 143 21.91 23.19 -4.84
C ILE A 143 20.62 23.94 -4.54
N LEU A 144 19.80 24.14 -5.57
CA LEU A 144 18.44 24.66 -5.43
C LEU A 144 17.51 23.56 -4.89
N THR A 145 16.77 23.88 -3.84
CA THR A 145 15.89 22.96 -3.10
C THR A 145 14.47 23.50 -2.98
N ALA A 146 13.52 22.65 -2.61
CA ALA A 146 12.14 23.07 -2.36
C ALA A 146 12.02 24.13 -1.25
N THR A 147 12.89 24.09 -0.23
CA THR A 147 12.94 25.14 0.80
C THR A 147 13.31 26.50 0.20
N ASP A 148 14.24 26.54 -0.76
CA ASP A 148 14.58 27.78 -1.47
C ASP A 148 13.37 28.32 -2.24
N ILE A 149 12.59 27.44 -2.89
CA ILE A 149 11.35 27.83 -3.59
C ILE A 149 10.29 28.38 -2.63
N ALA A 150 10.13 27.80 -1.44
CA ALA A 150 9.22 28.33 -0.43
C ALA A 150 9.64 29.73 0.04
N VAL A 151 10.95 29.96 0.22
CA VAL A 151 11.49 31.30 0.55
C VAL A 151 11.30 32.28 -0.63
N ALA A 152 11.49 31.83 -1.87
CA ALA A 152 11.31 32.66 -3.06
C ALA A 152 9.86 33.13 -3.25
N ASN A 153 8.88 32.33 -2.84
CA ASN A 153 7.45 32.67 -2.84
C ASN A 153 6.97 33.32 -1.52
N ASP A 154 7.90 33.73 -0.65
CA ASP A 154 7.62 34.36 0.64
C ASP A 154 6.73 33.52 1.59
N LEU A 155 6.68 32.19 1.42
CA LEU A 155 5.96 31.25 2.30
C LEU A 155 6.70 30.99 3.62
N LEU A 156 8.02 31.21 3.60
CA LEU A 156 8.92 30.98 4.73
C LEU A 156 9.99 32.06 4.76
N THR A 157 10.34 32.55 5.96
CA THR A 157 11.52 33.40 6.15
C THR A 157 12.62 32.58 6.82
N LEU A 158 13.65 32.23 6.07
CA LEU A 158 14.77 31.42 6.55
C LEU A 158 16.04 31.71 5.75
N GLY A 159 17.20 31.70 6.43
CA GLY A 159 18.52 31.83 5.81
C GLY A 159 18.73 33.12 5.01
N ASP A 160 19.55 33.05 3.97
CA ASP A 160 19.91 34.20 3.13
C ASP A 160 18.97 34.30 1.91
N VAL A 161 17.89 35.07 2.09
CA VAL A 161 16.88 35.33 1.05
C VAL A 161 17.48 35.99 -0.19
N THR A 162 18.58 36.75 -0.05
CA THR A 162 19.17 37.48 -1.18
C THR A 162 19.80 36.55 -2.21
N LYS A 163 20.42 35.45 -1.76
CA LYS A 163 20.97 34.42 -2.66
C LYS A 163 19.90 33.70 -3.46
N VAL A 164 18.75 33.45 -2.83
CA VAL A 164 17.62 32.80 -3.48
C VAL A 164 17.04 33.72 -4.56
N LYS A 165 16.70 34.96 -4.21
CA LYS A 165 16.10 35.92 -5.15
C LYS A 165 17.05 36.34 -6.27
N ALA A 166 18.37 36.23 -6.08
CA ALA A 166 19.36 36.42 -7.15
C ALA A 166 19.40 35.27 -8.17
N THR A 167 18.98 34.06 -7.77
CA THR A 167 19.09 32.83 -8.59
C THR A 167 17.75 32.43 -9.19
N VAL A 168 16.66 32.63 -8.46
CA VAL A 168 15.31 32.23 -8.85
C VAL A 168 14.46 33.48 -9.00
N ASN A 169 13.94 33.70 -10.21
CA ASN A 169 12.98 34.77 -10.46
C ASN A 169 11.55 34.35 -10.08
N ASP A 170 10.64 35.32 -9.95
CA ASP A 170 9.26 35.10 -9.52
C ASP A 170 8.47 34.13 -10.41
N VAL A 171 8.76 34.08 -11.71
CA VAL A 171 8.07 33.19 -12.66
C VAL A 171 8.46 31.74 -12.36
N THR A 172 9.76 31.47 -12.24
CA THR A 172 10.29 30.15 -11.91
C THR A 172 9.84 29.71 -10.52
N ALA A 173 9.88 30.61 -9.53
CA ALA A 173 9.42 30.33 -8.18
C ALA A 173 7.95 29.86 -8.17
N LYS A 174 7.08 30.56 -8.92
CA LYS A 174 5.67 30.19 -9.05
C LYS A 174 5.48 28.87 -9.78
N GLN A 175 6.19 28.61 -10.88
CA GLN A 175 6.12 27.33 -11.60
C GLN A 175 6.52 26.14 -10.72
N CYS A 176 7.57 26.29 -9.92
CA CYS A 176 7.97 25.25 -8.97
C CYS A 176 6.93 25.05 -7.86
N LEU A 177 6.32 26.14 -7.36
CA LEU A 177 5.23 26.05 -6.38
C LEU A 177 3.98 25.39 -6.97
N ASP A 178 3.60 25.73 -8.21
CA ASP A 178 2.52 25.06 -8.94
C ASP A 178 2.78 23.56 -9.05
N LYS A 179 4.04 23.16 -9.34
CA LYS A 179 4.39 21.75 -9.41
C LYS A 179 4.26 21.05 -8.06
N ILE A 180 4.67 21.70 -6.97
CA ILE A 180 4.50 21.18 -5.60
C ILE A 180 3.01 20.96 -5.30
N HIS A 181 2.15 21.93 -5.59
CA HIS A 181 0.71 21.81 -5.35
C HIS A 181 0.06 20.73 -6.22
N SER A 182 0.40 20.65 -7.50
CA SER A 182 -0.08 19.57 -8.38
C SER A 182 0.29 18.19 -7.85
N MET A 183 1.50 18.00 -7.30
CA MET A 183 1.89 16.73 -6.67
C MET A 183 1.03 16.39 -5.43
N LEU A 184 0.60 17.40 -4.68
CA LEU A 184 -0.31 17.21 -3.53
C LEU A 184 -1.74 16.90 -3.99
N GLU A 185 -2.22 17.56 -5.03
CA GLU A 185 -3.54 17.32 -5.64
C GLU A 185 -3.63 15.88 -6.17
N ASP A 186 -2.62 15.43 -6.92
CA ASP A 186 -2.52 14.05 -7.42
C ASP A 186 -2.51 13.04 -6.25
N ALA A 187 -1.84 13.37 -5.15
CA ALA A 187 -1.78 12.51 -3.97
C ALA A 187 -3.11 12.46 -3.21
N ILE A 188 -3.81 13.60 -3.07
CA ILE A 188 -5.14 13.67 -2.46
C ILE A 188 -6.12 12.82 -3.28
N ASP A 189 -6.12 12.98 -4.60
CA ASP A 189 -7.01 12.23 -5.49
C ASP A 189 -6.79 10.71 -5.36
N GLN A 190 -5.53 10.27 -5.28
CA GLN A 190 -5.20 8.84 -5.13
C GLN A 190 -5.66 8.21 -3.81
N VAL A 191 -5.74 8.98 -2.71
CA VAL A 191 -6.14 8.44 -1.40
C VAL A 191 -7.63 8.67 -1.10
N LYS A 192 -8.31 9.54 -1.85
CA LYS A 192 -9.73 9.82 -1.65
C LYS A 192 -10.57 8.57 -1.88
N THR A 193 -11.50 8.32 -0.97
CA THR A 193 -12.44 7.19 -1.06
C THR A 193 -13.73 7.53 -1.81
N SER A 194 -13.96 8.82 -2.11
CA SER A 194 -15.12 9.34 -2.85
C SER A 194 -14.72 10.54 -3.70
N ALA A 195 -15.60 10.93 -4.63
CA ALA A 195 -15.38 12.13 -5.45
C ALA A 195 -15.46 13.44 -4.64
N ASP A 196 -16.13 13.42 -3.48
CA ASP A 196 -16.37 14.59 -2.64
C ASP A 196 -15.08 15.22 -2.10
N ASP A 197 -15.10 16.53 -1.87
CA ASP A 197 -13.97 17.23 -1.27
C ASP A 197 -13.72 16.81 0.18
N VAL A 198 -12.45 16.74 0.56
CA VAL A 198 -12.01 16.30 1.89
C VAL A 198 -11.37 17.44 2.69
N THR A 199 -11.39 17.31 4.01
CA THR A 199 -10.53 18.13 4.88
C THR A 199 -9.12 17.57 4.87
N VAL A 200 -8.13 18.43 4.68
CA VAL A 200 -6.70 18.10 4.68
C VAL A 200 -6.06 18.63 5.96
N VAL A 201 -5.25 17.81 6.63
CA VAL A 201 -4.42 18.20 7.77
C VAL A 201 -2.95 18.11 7.37
N LEU A 202 -2.26 19.26 7.33
CA LEU A 202 -0.84 19.36 6.99
C LEU A 202 0.02 19.23 8.25
N VAL A 203 0.91 18.25 8.26
CA VAL A 203 1.90 18.04 9.33
C VAL A 203 3.31 17.85 8.77
N GLY A 204 4.30 17.77 9.66
CA GLY A 204 5.69 17.63 9.29
C GLY A 204 6.36 18.98 9.03
N GLY A 205 7.67 19.04 9.28
CA GLY A 205 8.45 20.27 9.16
C GLY A 205 8.44 20.88 7.75
N GLY A 206 8.26 20.05 6.72
CA GLY A 206 8.16 20.45 5.32
C GLY A 206 6.77 20.96 4.91
N SER A 207 5.76 20.94 5.77
CA SER A 207 4.44 21.55 5.48
C SER A 207 4.51 23.06 5.24
N VAL A 208 5.65 23.69 5.50
CA VAL A 208 5.95 25.08 5.13
C VAL A 208 6.12 25.29 3.62
N LEU A 209 6.25 24.21 2.85
CA LEU A 209 6.31 24.25 1.38
C LEU A 209 4.94 24.50 0.72
N VAL A 210 3.85 24.40 1.49
CA VAL A 210 2.48 24.51 1.00
C VAL A 210 1.94 25.91 1.28
N ASP A 211 1.39 26.54 0.25
CA ASP A 211 0.63 27.78 0.38
C ASP A 211 -0.80 27.46 0.81
N THR A 212 -1.10 27.66 2.09
CA THR A 212 -2.42 27.34 2.67
C THR A 212 -3.52 28.32 2.24
N ASN A 213 -3.19 29.44 1.60
CA ASN A 213 -4.18 30.40 1.10
C ASN A 213 -4.69 30.04 -0.30
N ARG A 214 -4.03 29.10 -0.97
CA ARG A 214 -4.40 28.63 -2.30
C ARG A 214 -5.45 27.52 -2.19
N HIS A 215 -6.38 27.51 -3.13
CA HIS A 215 -7.29 26.39 -3.31
C HIS A 215 -6.53 25.16 -3.86
N ILE A 216 -6.64 24.04 -3.18
CA ILE A 216 -6.11 22.74 -3.60
C ILE A 216 -7.28 21.91 -4.10
N GLN A 217 -7.20 21.40 -5.32
CA GLN A 217 -8.25 20.58 -5.91
C GLN A 217 -8.54 19.34 -5.05
N GLY A 218 -9.83 19.01 -4.88
CA GLY A 218 -10.28 17.88 -4.08
C GLY A 218 -10.30 18.15 -2.57
N CYS A 219 -9.99 19.37 -2.13
CA CYS A 219 -9.94 19.78 -0.73
C CYS A 219 -10.85 20.98 -0.46
N ASN A 220 -11.73 20.87 0.54
CA ASN A 220 -12.63 21.95 0.96
C ASN A 220 -12.07 22.78 2.13
N ASN A 221 -11.13 22.23 2.90
CA ASN A 221 -10.57 22.86 4.08
C ASN A 221 -9.15 22.35 4.37
N ILE A 222 -8.20 23.25 4.54
CA ILE A 222 -6.80 22.93 4.86
C ILE A 222 -6.50 23.38 6.27
N LEU A 223 -6.11 22.44 7.13
CA LEU A 223 -5.73 22.69 8.51
C LEU A 223 -4.23 22.49 8.69
N LYS A 224 -3.56 23.49 9.24
CA LYS A 224 -2.17 23.39 9.68
C LYS A 224 -2.12 23.65 11.19
N PRO A 225 -2.24 22.62 12.03
CA PRO A 225 -2.41 22.81 13.46
C PRO A 225 -1.12 23.33 14.12
N PRO A 226 -1.20 23.91 15.33
CA PRO A 226 0.00 24.25 16.10
C PRO A 226 0.86 23.00 16.35
N HIS A 227 2.18 23.18 16.46
CA HIS A 227 3.14 22.09 16.68
C HIS A 227 3.15 21.01 15.58
N PHE A 228 2.66 21.31 14.38
CA PHE A 228 2.64 20.40 13.22
C PHE A 228 4.00 19.72 12.95
N GLN A 229 5.12 20.37 13.27
CA GLN A 229 6.47 19.86 13.03
C GLN A 229 6.87 18.66 13.90
N VAL A 230 6.14 18.42 15.00
CA VAL A 230 6.38 17.31 15.94
C VAL A 230 5.19 16.35 16.03
N ALA A 231 4.28 16.39 15.06
CA ALA A 231 3.10 15.53 15.02
C ALA A 231 3.46 14.04 15.18
N ASN A 232 4.54 13.59 14.53
CA ASN A 232 5.02 12.22 14.68
C ASN A 232 5.29 11.82 16.14
N ALA A 233 6.09 12.61 16.85
CA ALA A 233 6.43 12.34 18.24
C ALA A 233 5.20 12.39 19.16
N ILE A 234 4.28 13.33 18.91
CA ILE A 234 3.02 13.44 19.64
C ILE A 234 2.16 12.19 19.40
N GLY A 235 2.02 11.75 18.15
CA GLY A 235 1.25 10.56 17.83
C GLY A 235 1.81 9.31 18.49
N ALA A 236 3.13 9.12 18.44
CA ALA A 236 3.80 8.01 19.12
C ALA A 236 3.57 8.00 20.63
N ALA A 237 3.62 9.18 21.27
CA ALA A 237 3.41 9.34 22.70
C ALA A 237 1.95 9.11 23.13
N LEU A 238 0.99 9.31 22.23
CA LEU A 238 -0.44 9.15 22.48
C LEU A 238 -1.01 7.83 21.93
N SER A 239 -0.17 6.98 21.34
CA SER A 239 -0.59 5.70 20.79
C SER A 239 -1.12 4.80 21.90
N GLN A 240 -2.22 4.13 21.58
CA GLN A 240 -2.95 3.25 22.48
C GLN A 240 -2.51 1.80 22.25
N VAL A 241 -2.71 0.94 23.25
CA VAL A 241 -2.57 -0.51 23.04
C VAL A 241 -3.81 -1.05 22.33
N SER A 242 -3.67 -2.18 21.64
CA SER A 242 -4.77 -2.79 20.91
C SER A 242 -4.88 -4.29 21.13
N GLY A 243 -6.09 -4.81 20.88
CA GLY A 243 -6.40 -6.23 20.80
C GLY A 243 -7.28 -6.46 19.57
N SER A 244 -6.87 -7.41 18.74
CA SER A 244 -7.53 -7.67 17.45
C SER A 244 -7.89 -9.13 17.32
N VAL A 245 -9.10 -9.38 16.83
CA VAL A 245 -9.63 -10.72 16.53
C VAL A 245 -9.98 -10.76 15.04
N ASP A 246 -9.60 -11.85 14.38
CA ASP A 246 -9.98 -12.17 13.00
C ASP A 246 -10.37 -13.65 12.96
N THR A 247 -11.66 -13.91 12.87
CA THR A 247 -12.20 -15.27 13.01
C THR A 247 -13.30 -15.55 12.00
N VAL A 248 -13.54 -16.82 11.69
CA VAL A 248 -14.63 -17.27 10.83
C VAL A 248 -15.64 -18.03 11.68
N VAL A 249 -16.88 -17.55 11.69
CA VAL A 249 -17.97 -18.11 12.50
C VAL A 249 -19.06 -18.67 11.60
N ASN A 250 -19.54 -19.87 11.93
CA ASN A 250 -20.71 -20.47 11.27
C ASN A 250 -22.01 -19.99 11.95
N LEU A 251 -22.77 -19.14 11.27
CA LEU A 251 -23.99 -18.54 11.80
C LEU A 251 -25.19 -19.52 11.83
N ALA A 252 -25.05 -20.77 11.38
CA ALA A 252 -26.05 -21.80 11.67
C ALA A 252 -25.97 -22.30 13.12
N SER A 253 -24.84 -22.12 13.79
CA SER A 253 -24.61 -22.58 15.18
C SER A 253 -24.75 -21.50 16.25
N THR A 254 -24.89 -20.23 15.86
CA THR A 254 -25.03 -19.08 16.77
C THR A 254 -25.73 -17.93 16.06
N THR A 255 -26.16 -16.90 16.79
CA THR A 255 -26.69 -15.69 16.15
C THR A 255 -25.56 -14.75 15.71
N ARG A 256 -25.85 -13.89 14.72
CA ARG A 256 -24.93 -12.84 14.27
C ARG A 256 -24.51 -11.92 15.42
N ASP A 257 -25.48 -11.51 16.24
CA ASP A 257 -25.23 -10.57 17.35
C ASP A 257 -24.36 -11.20 18.44
N ASP A 258 -24.59 -12.48 18.77
CA ASP A 258 -23.77 -13.22 19.73
C ASP A 258 -22.34 -13.44 19.22
N ALA A 259 -22.17 -13.76 17.93
CA ALA A 259 -20.86 -13.92 17.31
C ALA A 259 -20.05 -12.62 17.36
N ILE A 260 -20.67 -11.49 17.03
CA ILE A 260 -20.05 -10.16 17.09
C ILE A 260 -19.74 -9.78 18.55
N ALA A 261 -20.66 -10.04 19.49
CA ALA A 261 -20.45 -9.77 20.90
C ALA A 261 -19.27 -10.57 21.47
N GLN A 262 -19.15 -11.86 21.11
CA GLN A 262 -18.03 -12.71 21.49
C GLN A 262 -16.70 -12.21 20.92
N ALA A 263 -16.67 -11.86 19.63
CA ALA A 263 -15.47 -11.31 19.00
C ALA A 263 -15.05 -9.96 19.63
N LYS A 264 -16.01 -9.09 19.97
CA LYS A 264 -15.75 -7.86 20.73
C LYS A 264 -15.16 -8.13 22.10
N GLN A 265 -15.72 -9.06 22.84
CA GLN A 265 -15.19 -9.42 24.16
C GLN A 265 -13.76 -9.94 24.07
N GLN A 266 -13.49 -10.85 23.12
CA GLN A 266 -12.14 -11.37 22.90
C GLN A 266 -11.14 -10.27 22.51
N ALA A 267 -11.54 -9.33 21.66
CA ALA A 267 -10.69 -8.19 21.31
C ALA A 267 -10.38 -7.31 22.53
N CYS A 268 -11.38 -7.04 23.38
CA CYS A 268 -11.17 -6.32 24.64
C CYS A 268 -10.22 -7.08 25.59
N ASP A 269 -10.38 -8.39 25.72
CA ASP A 269 -9.54 -9.23 26.59
C ASP A 269 -8.08 -9.21 26.11
N LEU A 270 -7.85 -9.28 24.80
CA LEU A 270 -6.52 -9.15 24.19
C LEU A 270 -5.92 -7.76 24.44
N ALA A 271 -6.72 -6.69 24.34
CA ALA A 271 -6.25 -5.34 24.64
C ALA A 271 -5.84 -5.21 26.12
N ILE A 272 -6.63 -5.79 27.05
CA ILE A 272 -6.29 -5.87 28.47
C ILE A 272 -4.98 -6.62 28.68
N GLN A 273 -4.81 -7.77 28.02
CA GLN A 273 -3.59 -8.56 28.09
C GLN A 273 -2.37 -7.79 27.57
N ALA A 274 -2.56 -6.97 26.53
CA ALA A 274 -1.54 -6.06 25.99
C ALA A 274 -1.24 -4.86 26.90
N GLY A 275 -2.04 -4.64 27.96
CA GLY A 275 -1.81 -3.61 28.98
C GLY A 275 -2.85 -2.48 29.02
N ALA A 276 -4.03 -2.66 28.41
CA ALA A 276 -5.05 -1.61 28.35
C ALA A 276 -5.75 -1.38 29.70
N GLU A 277 -5.97 -0.11 30.07
CA GLU A 277 -6.86 0.29 31.16
C GLU A 277 -8.30 -0.06 30.82
N THR A 278 -8.93 -0.93 31.62
CA THR A 278 -10.21 -1.58 31.29
C THR A 278 -11.34 -0.59 31.05
N ASP A 279 -11.36 0.53 31.77
CA ASP A 279 -12.34 1.62 31.67
C ASP A 279 -12.12 2.54 30.46
N THR A 280 -10.97 2.45 29.80
CA THR A 280 -10.65 3.24 28.60
C THR A 280 -10.86 2.48 27.30
N ILE A 281 -11.24 1.19 27.37
CA ILE A 281 -11.35 0.34 26.20
C ILE A 281 -12.57 0.74 25.36
N GLN A 282 -12.34 0.88 24.06
CA GLN A 282 -13.39 1.09 23.07
C GLN A 282 -13.15 0.22 21.84
N ILE A 283 -14.23 -0.18 21.19
CA ILE A 283 -14.18 -0.87 19.90
C ILE A 283 -14.01 0.19 18.81
N CYS A 284 -12.91 0.12 18.06
CA CYS A 284 -12.64 1.07 16.97
C CYS A 284 -13.02 0.53 15.58
N GLU A 285 -13.12 -0.79 15.43
CA GLU A 285 -13.38 -1.44 14.15
C GLU A 285 -14.20 -2.72 14.36
N VAL A 286 -15.20 -2.91 13.49
CA VAL A 286 -15.97 -4.15 13.37
C VAL A 286 -16.24 -4.35 11.89
N ASP A 287 -15.58 -5.34 11.28
CA ASP A 287 -15.82 -5.73 9.90
C ASP A 287 -16.47 -7.11 9.86
N GLU A 288 -17.49 -7.23 9.02
CA GLU A 288 -18.24 -8.45 8.81
C GLU A 288 -18.28 -8.78 7.32
N ILE A 289 -17.68 -9.92 6.96
CA ILE A 289 -17.58 -10.36 5.57
C ILE A 289 -18.22 -11.74 5.44
N GLY A 290 -19.36 -11.79 4.77
CA GLY A 290 -20.04 -13.05 4.45
C GLY A 290 -19.20 -13.90 3.49
N LEU A 291 -18.92 -15.14 3.87
CA LEU A 291 -18.20 -16.11 3.05
C LEU A 291 -19.21 -17.02 2.35
N ALA A 292 -19.82 -16.51 1.28
CA ALA A 292 -20.91 -17.17 0.54
C ALA A 292 -20.56 -18.57 0.01
N TYR A 293 -19.28 -18.92 -0.07
CA TYR A 293 -18.79 -20.21 -0.54
C TYR A 293 -18.66 -21.28 0.55
N LEU A 294 -18.82 -20.92 1.82
CA LEU A 294 -18.81 -21.84 2.94
C LEU A 294 -20.24 -22.14 3.41
N PRO A 295 -20.55 -23.41 3.75
CA PRO A 295 -21.87 -23.76 4.24
C PRO A 295 -22.16 -23.13 5.60
N GLY A 296 -23.45 -22.95 5.91
CA GLY A 296 -23.91 -22.48 7.22
C GLY A 296 -23.81 -20.96 7.42
N ASN A 297 -23.91 -20.17 6.34
CA ASN A 297 -23.77 -18.71 6.40
C ASN A 297 -22.49 -18.31 7.14
N ALA A 298 -21.35 -18.90 6.77
CA ALA A 298 -20.11 -18.60 7.44
C ALA A 298 -19.74 -17.12 7.21
N THR A 299 -19.35 -16.45 8.28
CA THR A 299 -19.04 -15.02 8.27
C THR A 299 -17.69 -14.82 8.92
N ARG A 300 -16.79 -14.15 8.21
CA ARG A 300 -15.54 -13.67 8.78
C ARG A 300 -15.82 -12.39 9.56
N ILE A 301 -15.54 -12.42 10.85
CA ILE A 301 -15.73 -11.29 11.75
C ILE A 301 -14.35 -10.81 12.18
N LYS A 302 -14.08 -9.53 11.95
CA LYS A 302 -12.89 -8.85 12.47
C LYS A 302 -13.32 -7.79 13.46
N VAL A 303 -12.67 -7.77 14.61
CA VAL A 303 -12.92 -6.75 15.63
C VAL A 303 -11.60 -6.25 16.18
N LYS A 304 -11.50 -4.94 16.36
CA LYS A 304 -10.37 -4.30 17.03
C LYS A 304 -10.85 -3.46 18.21
N ALA A 305 -10.23 -3.70 19.35
CA ALA A 305 -10.39 -2.92 20.56
C ALA A 305 -9.08 -2.16 20.83
N ILE A 306 -9.20 -0.96 21.39
CA ILE A 306 -8.09 -0.09 21.77
C ILE A 306 -8.31 0.44 23.17
N GLY A 307 -7.23 0.75 23.89
CA GLY A 307 -7.31 1.38 25.20
C GLY A 307 -6.01 2.09 25.58
N ASN A 308 -6.10 2.98 26.57
CA ASN A 308 -4.91 3.64 27.11
C ASN A 308 -4.04 2.63 27.84
N LEU A 309 -2.72 2.79 27.73
CA LEU A 309 -1.78 1.95 28.45
C LEU A 309 -1.90 2.20 29.95
N ARG A 310 -2.03 1.14 30.75
CA ARG A 310 -2.03 1.22 32.22
C ARG A 310 -0.80 1.94 32.73
N ALA A 311 -1.00 3.02 33.49
CA ALA A 311 0.07 3.79 34.12
C ALA A 311 0.88 3.01 35.17
N ASN A 312 0.49 1.78 35.54
CA ASN A 312 1.18 1.02 36.57
C ASN A 312 2.50 0.40 36.06
N ASN A 313 3.57 0.66 36.81
CA ASN A 313 4.94 0.14 36.71
C ASN A 313 5.07 -1.40 36.80
N ASN A 314 4.21 -2.18 36.15
CA ASN A 314 4.30 -3.63 36.19
C ASN A 314 5.28 -4.10 35.11
N PRO A 315 6.52 -4.50 35.45
CA PRO A 315 7.56 -4.79 34.47
C PRO A 315 7.22 -6.03 33.63
N SER A 316 6.27 -6.86 34.08
CA SER A 316 5.89 -8.11 33.43
C SER A 316 5.25 -7.95 32.06
N ILE A 317 4.69 -6.79 31.72
CA ILE A 317 4.06 -6.53 30.40
C ILE A 317 5.15 -6.23 29.34
N ALA A 318 6.31 -5.72 29.76
CA ALA A 318 7.46 -5.44 28.88
C ALA A 318 8.56 -6.51 28.94
N GLN A 319 8.61 -7.32 30.00
CA GLN A 319 9.68 -8.29 30.23
C GLN A 319 9.25 -9.71 29.82
N HIS A 320 9.27 -9.99 28.51
CA HIS A 320 9.83 -11.29 28.13
C HIS A 320 11.34 -11.12 28.14
N LYS A 321 12.01 -11.80 29.07
CA LYS A 321 13.47 -11.78 29.22
C LYS A 321 14.15 -11.95 27.88
N LEU A 322 14.86 -10.92 27.43
CA LEU A 322 15.94 -10.95 26.44
C LEU A 322 17.16 -11.76 26.97
N ALA A 323 16.92 -12.89 27.63
CA ALA A 323 17.94 -13.81 28.09
C ALA A 323 18.19 -14.82 26.97
N SER A 324 19.04 -14.48 25.99
CA SER A 324 19.81 -15.46 25.19
C SER A 324 20.64 -14.86 24.04
N LEU A 325 20.52 -13.57 23.72
CA LEU A 325 21.28 -12.99 22.59
C LEU A 325 22.51 -12.16 23.00
N ALA A 326 22.63 -11.78 24.29
CA ALA A 326 23.79 -11.06 24.80
C ALA A 326 25.02 -11.97 25.06
N ASP A 327 24.82 -13.30 25.12
CA ASP A 327 25.91 -14.27 25.33
C ASP A 327 26.66 -14.65 24.04
N GLN A 328 26.28 -14.11 22.88
CA GLN A 328 27.12 -14.18 21.69
C GLN A 328 28.13 -13.03 21.70
N LYS A 329 29.19 -13.26 22.49
CA LYS A 329 30.51 -12.59 22.51
C LYS A 329 30.54 -11.12 22.08
N SER A 330 30.81 -10.30 23.09
CA SER A 330 31.54 -9.04 22.98
C SER A 330 32.80 -9.18 22.12
N ASP A 331 32.74 -8.74 20.87
CA ASP A 331 33.91 -8.17 20.19
C ASP A 331 33.81 -6.65 20.33
N SER A 332 34.09 -6.19 21.56
CA SER A 332 34.43 -4.81 21.84
C SER A 332 35.92 -4.62 21.53
N ASN A 333 36.25 -4.33 20.27
CA ASN A 333 37.45 -3.62 19.84
C ASN A 333 37.49 -3.57 18.30
N ASP A 334 36.66 -2.73 17.68
CA ASP A 334 37.14 -1.91 16.56
C ASP A 334 36.19 -0.74 16.28
N ARG A 335 36.62 0.48 16.63
CA ARG A 335 36.03 1.72 16.12
C ARG A 335 37.10 2.56 15.42
N THR A 336 38.18 1.95 14.95
CA THR A 336 39.25 2.66 14.26
C THR A 336 39.84 1.81 13.14
N LYS A 337 39.44 2.15 11.91
CA LYS A 337 39.90 1.64 10.60
C LYS A 337 39.09 0.49 10.01
N ASP A 338 37.95 0.84 9.44
CA ASP A 338 37.50 0.22 8.18
C ASP A 338 36.80 1.29 7.33
N GLU A 339 37.63 2.20 6.80
CA GLU A 339 37.30 3.14 5.71
C GLU A 339 37.61 2.53 4.33
N SER A 340 37.52 1.21 4.22
CA SER A 340 37.36 0.54 2.93
C SER A 340 36.06 -0.24 2.99
N GLY A 341 34.98 0.42 2.59
CA GLY A 341 33.77 -0.28 2.20
C GLY A 341 34.17 -1.33 1.18
N GLY A 342 34.15 -2.59 1.60
CA GLY A 342 34.21 -3.69 0.66
C GLY A 342 33.03 -3.52 -0.27
N ASP A 343 33.32 -3.20 -1.53
CA ASP A 343 32.36 -3.24 -2.62
C ASP A 343 31.67 -4.60 -2.59
N ILE A 344 30.49 -4.66 -1.98
CA ILE A 344 29.48 -5.61 -2.44
C ILE A 344 29.28 -5.19 -3.89
N PRO A 345 29.57 -6.04 -4.89
CA PRO A 345 29.38 -5.66 -6.27
C PRO A 345 27.93 -5.23 -6.37
N ALA A 346 27.72 -3.93 -6.57
CA ALA A 346 26.45 -3.43 -7.02
C ALA A 346 26.27 -4.07 -8.39
N THR A 347 25.64 -5.24 -8.43
CA THR A 347 24.92 -5.65 -9.62
C THR A 347 24.07 -4.44 -9.94
N GLN A 348 24.37 -3.78 -11.05
CA GLN A 348 23.78 -2.54 -11.56
C GLN A 348 22.30 -2.69 -11.89
N GLN A 349 21.56 -3.54 -11.18
CA GLN A 349 20.13 -3.53 -11.23
C GLN A 349 19.64 -2.44 -10.29
N SER A 350 19.11 -1.38 -10.88
CA SER A 350 18.48 -0.31 -10.12
C SER A 350 17.36 -0.90 -9.24
N TYR A 351 17.13 -0.30 -8.07
CA TYR A 351 16.05 -0.73 -7.18
C TYR A 351 14.66 -0.68 -7.86
N ASP A 352 14.53 0.11 -8.94
CA ASP A 352 13.36 0.17 -9.82
C ASP A 352 13.20 -1.08 -10.71
N GLU A 353 14.29 -1.75 -11.11
CA GLU A 353 14.24 -3.02 -11.86
C GLU A 353 13.69 -4.19 -11.02
N LEU A 354 13.87 -4.15 -9.70
CA LEU A 354 13.29 -5.13 -8.78
C LEU A 354 11.78 -4.90 -8.56
N LEU A 355 11.29 -3.67 -8.74
CA LEU A 355 9.88 -3.31 -8.57
C LEU A 355 9.00 -3.74 -9.76
N ASN A 356 9.59 -3.94 -10.94
CA ASN A 356 8.95 -4.45 -12.16
C ASN A 356 9.88 -5.40 -12.93
N PRO A 357 9.98 -6.68 -12.53
CA PRO A 357 10.99 -7.61 -13.08
C PRO A 357 10.77 -8.03 -14.55
N THR A 358 9.85 -7.43 -15.29
CA THR A 358 9.44 -7.86 -16.64
C THR A 358 9.50 -6.78 -17.72
N ILE A 359 9.79 -5.53 -17.37
CA ILE A 359 9.91 -4.47 -18.37
C ILE A 359 11.33 -3.91 -18.30
N GLU A 360 12.27 -4.61 -18.94
CA GLU A 360 13.38 -3.89 -19.56
C GLU A 360 12.78 -2.74 -20.36
N HIS A 361 13.33 -1.53 -20.20
CA HIS A 361 12.93 -0.29 -20.83
C HIS A 361 12.93 -0.39 -22.37
N THR A 362 11.98 -1.14 -22.94
CA THR A 362 11.61 -1.06 -24.34
C THR A 362 10.82 0.22 -24.45
N ASN A 363 11.23 1.12 -25.34
CA ASN A 363 10.39 2.27 -25.68
C ASN A 363 9.05 1.71 -26.17
N ILE A 364 8.00 1.80 -25.34
CA ILE A 364 6.68 1.23 -25.67
C ILE A 364 6.13 1.80 -26.98
N LEU A 365 6.60 3.00 -27.36
CA LEU A 365 6.25 3.66 -28.62
C LEU A 365 6.90 3.00 -29.84
N GLU A 366 7.98 2.23 -29.65
CA GLU A 366 8.70 1.49 -30.70
C GLU A 366 8.37 -0.02 -30.67
N TYR A 367 7.67 -0.48 -29.64
CA TYR A 367 7.30 -1.89 -29.51
C TYR A 367 6.32 -2.32 -30.60
N SER A 368 6.61 -3.45 -31.24
CA SER A 368 5.73 -4.08 -32.24
C SER A 368 5.38 -5.51 -31.82
N PRO A 369 4.08 -5.85 -31.70
CA PRO A 369 3.63 -7.20 -31.39
C PRO A 369 4.16 -8.24 -32.38
N ARG A 370 4.50 -9.43 -31.89
CA ARG A 370 4.93 -10.53 -32.76
C ARG A 370 3.72 -11.18 -33.43
N ILE A 371 3.58 -10.97 -34.73
CA ILE A 371 2.58 -11.64 -35.57
C ILE A 371 3.23 -12.81 -36.31
N ASN A 372 2.68 -14.01 -36.21
CA ASN A 372 3.18 -15.16 -36.95
C ASN A 372 2.72 -15.13 -38.44
N PRO A 373 3.28 -15.97 -39.32
CA PRO A 373 2.88 -15.99 -40.74
C PRO A 373 1.40 -16.30 -41.00
N ALA A 374 0.70 -16.85 -40.00
CA ALA A 374 -0.74 -17.10 -40.07
C ALA A 374 -1.60 -15.90 -39.63
N GLY A 375 -0.98 -14.76 -39.30
CA GLY A 375 -1.67 -13.55 -38.83
C GLY A 375 -2.09 -13.62 -37.35
N GLU A 376 -1.56 -14.56 -36.58
CA GLU A 376 -1.90 -14.73 -35.16
C GLU A 376 -0.88 -13.97 -34.29
N TRP A 377 -1.37 -13.24 -33.31
CA TRP A 377 -0.52 -12.54 -32.36
C TRP A 377 0.02 -13.53 -31.32
N VAL A 378 1.33 -13.71 -31.33
CA VAL A 378 2.07 -14.57 -30.40
C VAL A 378 2.54 -13.72 -29.23
N LEU A 379 1.98 -13.96 -28.05
CA LEU A 379 2.21 -13.10 -26.89
C LEU A 379 3.62 -13.24 -26.33
N SER A 380 4.26 -12.10 -26.07
CA SER A 380 5.43 -11.95 -25.20
C SER A 380 5.03 -11.70 -23.74
N GLU A 381 6.01 -11.67 -22.83
CA GLU A 381 5.75 -11.27 -21.43
C GLU A 381 5.23 -9.81 -21.35
N LEU A 382 5.78 -8.91 -22.18
CA LEU A 382 5.32 -7.52 -22.28
C LEU A 382 3.89 -7.42 -22.80
N ASP A 383 3.50 -8.24 -23.77
CA ASP A 383 2.12 -8.27 -24.27
C ASP A 383 1.13 -8.64 -23.16
N VAL A 384 1.50 -9.62 -22.31
CA VAL A 384 0.67 -10.04 -21.17
C VAL A 384 0.50 -8.91 -20.17
N GLU A 385 1.55 -8.11 -19.91
CA GLU A 385 1.48 -6.91 -19.07
C GLU A 385 0.50 -5.88 -19.64
N CYS A 386 0.66 -5.53 -20.93
CA CYS A 386 -0.20 -4.58 -21.61
C CYS A 386 -1.67 -5.02 -21.62
N ILE A 387 -1.93 -6.30 -21.89
CA ILE A 387 -3.28 -6.88 -21.84
C ILE A 387 -3.85 -6.81 -20.42
N CYS A 388 -3.04 -7.09 -19.38
CA CYS A 388 -3.49 -7.00 -17.99
C CYS A 388 -3.88 -5.58 -17.60
N ILE A 389 -3.09 -4.57 -18.01
CA ILE A 389 -3.39 -3.15 -17.77
C ILE A 389 -4.66 -2.75 -18.52
N GLY A 390 -4.74 -3.05 -19.82
CA GLY A 390 -5.90 -2.75 -20.65
C GLY A 390 -7.18 -3.40 -20.12
N ALA A 391 -7.12 -4.67 -19.68
CA ALA A 391 -8.24 -5.36 -19.06
C ALA A 391 -8.65 -4.75 -17.71
N GLY A 392 -7.68 -4.22 -16.94
CA GLY A 392 -7.96 -3.50 -15.70
C GLY A 392 -8.66 -2.16 -15.92
N ILE A 393 -8.30 -1.43 -16.99
CA ILE A 393 -8.86 -0.11 -17.32
C ILE A 393 -10.20 -0.22 -18.06
N LEU A 394 -10.27 -1.10 -19.07
CA LEU A 394 -11.42 -1.23 -19.98
C LEU A 394 -12.42 -2.29 -19.51
N GLY A 395 -12.08 -3.09 -18.50
CA GLY A 395 -12.95 -4.14 -17.99
C GLY A 395 -14.13 -3.56 -17.20
N CYS A 396 -15.35 -4.00 -17.50
CA CYS A 396 -16.58 -3.53 -16.85
C CYS A 396 -16.82 -4.12 -15.43
N GLY A 397 -15.77 -4.29 -14.62
CA GLY A 397 -15.84 -4.66 -13.20
C GLY A 397 -16.27 -6.10 -12.85
N GLY A 398 -16.94 -6.84 -13.76
CA GLY A 398 -17.48 -8.17 -13.46
C GLY A 398 -16.46 -9.32 -13.36
N GLY A 399 -15.26 -9.17 -13.95
CA GLY A 399 -14.26 -10.24 -14.07
C GLY A 399 -13.24 -10.34 -12.92
N GLY A 400 -13.28 -9.44 -11.95
CA GLY A 400 -12.27 -9.36 -10.89
C GLY A 400 -10.91 -8.85 -11.37
N ASN A 401 -9.89 -8.93 -10.50
CA ASN A 401 -8.56 -8.41 -10.79
C ASN A 401 -7.80 -9.30 -11.82
N PRO A 402 -7.31 -8.76 -12.95
CA PRO A 402 -6.67 -9.56 -14.02
C PRO A 402 -5.31 -10.16 -13.62
N HIS A 403 -4.77 -9.80 -12.45
CA HIS A 403 -3.46 -10.24 -11.98
C HIS A 403 -3.27 -11.76 -11.98
N MET A 404 -4.27 -12.53 -11.54
CA MET A 404 -4.15 -13.99 -11.53
C MET A 404 -4.06 -14.57 -12.94
N GLY A 405 -4.80 -13.98 -13.89
CA GLY A 405 -4.68 -14.32 -15.31
C GLY A 405 -3.28 -14.01 -15.85
N LYS A 406 -2.74 -12.82 -15.54
CA LYS A 406 -1.36 -12.43 -15.85
C LYS A 406 -0.35 -13.45 -15.33
N LEU A 407 -0.39 -13.80 -14.03
CA LEU A 407 0.56 -14.74 -13.44
C LEU A 407 0.53 -16.12 -14.11
N ARG A 408 -0.68 -16.61 -14.45
CA ARG A 408 -0.84 -17.88 -15.17
C ARG A 408 -0.26 -17.82 -16.57
N SER A 409 -0.50 -16.72 -17.30
CA SER A 409 0.04 -16.51 -18.64
C SER A 409 1.57 -16.43 -18.60
N LEU A 410 2.15 -15.64 -17.69
CA LEU A 410 3.60 -15.53 -17.53
C LEU A 410 4.23 -16.88 -17.15
N LYS A 411 3.61 -17.64 -16.24
CA LYS A 411 4.09 -18.99 -15.89
C LYS A 411 4.05 -19.92 -17.10
N ALA A 412 3.00 -19.89 -17.91
CA ALA A 412 2.90 -20.69 -19.12
C ALA A 412 4.00 -20.34 -20.14
N LEU A 413 4.26 -19.05 -20.36
CA LEU A 413 5.36 -18.59 -21.23
C LEU A 413 6.72 -19.07 -20.70
N LYS A 414 6.96 -18.94 -19.38
CA LYS A 414 8.18 -19.40 -18.72
C LYS A 414 8.37 -20.93 -18.79
N ASP A 415 7.28 -21.68 -18.85
CA ASP A 415 7.28 -23.13 -19.09
C ASP A 415 7.48 -23.50 -20.57
N GLY A 416 7.81 -22.52 -21.43
CA GLY A 416 8.05 -22.71 -22.86
C GLY A 416 6.77 -22.89 -23.68
N LYS A 417 5.59 -22.59 -23.13
CA LYS A 417 4.33 -22.64 -23.88
C LYS A 417 4.14 -21.37 -24.70
N THR A 418 3.36 -21.49 -25.76
CA THR A 418 3.01 -20.36 -26.64
C THR A 418 1.56 -19.97 -26.43
N ILE A 419 1.30 -18.69 -26.18
CA ILE A 419 -0.05 -18.13 -26.10
C ILE A 419 -0.33 -17.36 -27.39
N ARG A 420 -1.48 -17.61 -28.02
CA ARG A 420 -1.88 -17.00 -29.29
C ARG A 420 -3.19 -16.25 -29.12
N VAL A 421 -3.22 -15.00 -29.56
CA VAL A 421 -4.45 -14.24 -29.77
C VAL A 421 -4.82 -14.36 -31.24
N ILE A 422 -6.04 -14.87 -31.48
CA ILE A 422 -6.53 -15.23 -32.80
C ILE A 422 -7.75 -14.36 -33.10
N SER A 423 -7.80 -13.71 -34.26
CA SER A 423 -8.97 -12.94 -34.66
C SER A 423 -10.18 -13.86 -34.93
N PRO A 424 -11.42 -13.39 -34.78
CA PRO A 424 -12.61 -14.18 -35.12
C PRO A 424 -12.59 -14.74 -36.55
N GLU A 425 -12.12 -13.97 -37.53
CA GLU A 425 -12.02 -14.38 -38.93
C GLU A 425 -11.01 -15.51 -39.11
N ARG A 426 -9.84 -15.39 -38.47
CA ARG A 426 -8.84 -16.45 -38.47
C ARG A 426 -9.38 -17.69 -37.77
N CYS A 427 -10.07 -17.52 -36.65
CA CYS A 427 -10.70 -18.62 -35.91
C CYS A 427 -11.71 -19.35 -36.80
N ALA A 428 -12.58 -18.63 -37.51
CA ALA A 428 -13.55 -19.19 -38.45
C ALA A 428 -12.86 -19.96 -39.60
N SER A 429 -11.74 -19.46 -40.13
CA SER A 429 -10.98 -20.15 -41.17
C SER A 429 -10.37 -21.50 -40.73
N LEU A 430 -10.20 -21.70 -39.42
CA LEU A 430 -9.68 -22.94 -38.83
C LEU A 430 -10.79 -23.93 -38.47
N MET A 431 -12.05 -23.50 -38.53
CA MET A 431 -13.19 -24.31 -38.15
C MET A 431 -13.76 -25.09 -39.34
N THR A 432 -14.32 -26.25 -39.01
CA THR A 432 -15.19 -27.03 -39.89
C THR A 432 -16.58 -27.05 -39.28
N ASP A 433 -17.57 -27.58 -40.00
CA ASP A 433 -18.93 -27.79 -39.47
C ASP A 433 -18.98 -28.71 -38.23
N LYS A 434 -17.87 -29.39 -37.92
CA LYS A 434 -17.72 -30.27 -36.75
C LYS A 434 -16.88 -29.65 -35.63
N SER A 435 -16.38 -28.44 -35.80
CA SER A 435 -15.57 -27.76 -34.79
C SER A 435 -16.44 -27.29 -33.63
N LEU A 436 -15.98 -27.53 -32.41
CA LEU A 436 -16.62 -27.05 -31.20
C LEU A 436 -15.77 -25.94 -30.59
N VAL A 437 -16.43 -24.84 -30.26
CA VAL A 437 -15.84 -23.75 -29.49
C VAL A 437 -16.54 -23.73 -28.15
N THR A 438 -15.76 -23.76 -27.07
CA THR A 438 -16.29 -23.66 -25.71
C THR A 438 -15.49 -22.62 -24.93
N THR A 439 -16.18 -21.95 -24.04
CA THR A 439 -15.58 -20.99 -23.11
C THR A 439 -15.53 -21.64 -21.73
N VAL A 440 -14.39 -21.51 -21.06
CA VAL A 440 -14.25 -21.95 -19.67
C VAL A 440 -14.10 -20.72 -18.81
N ALA A 441 -14.96 -20.61 -17.81
CA ALA A 441 -14.90 -19.59 -16.79
C ALA A 441 -14.84 -20.24 -15.40
N PHE A 442 -14.26 -19.51 -14.45
CA PHE A 442 -14.44 -19.82 -13.04
C PHE A 442 -15.77 -19.22 -12.59
N MET A 443 -16.54 -19.98 -11.81
CA MET A 443 -17.79 -19.54 -11.21
C MET A 443 -17.69 -19.62 -9.68
N GLY A 444 -18.18 -18.59 -8.98
CA GLY A 444 -18.16 -18.51 -7.52
C GLY A 444 -17.65 -17.16 -7.02
N ALA A 445 -17.41 -17.08 -5.70
CA ALA A 445 -16.91 -15.86 -5.07
C ALA A 445 -15.48 -15.54 -5.57
N PRO A 446 -15.21 -14.33 -6.11
CA PRO A 446 -13.88 -13.95 -6.61
C PRO A 446 -12.75 -14.12 -5.57
N ALA A 447 -13.06 -13.95 -4.28
CA ALA A 447 -12.12 -14.12 -3.19
C ALA A 447 -11.45 -15.50 -3.15
N ILE A 448 -12.13 -16.57 -3.63
CA ILE A 448 -11.57 -17.93 -3.62
C ILE A 448 -10.31 -18.02 -4.48
N ILE A 449 -10.30 -17.38 -5.65
CA ILE A 449 -9.16 -17.42 -6.59
C ILE A 449 -7.97 -16.63 -6.02
N ILE A 450 -8.24 -15.70 -5.10
CA ILE A 450 -7.22 -14.93 -4.38
C ILE A 450 -6.67 -15.72 -3.19
N GLU A 451 -7.54 -16.39 -2.43
CA GLU A 451 -7.20 -17.11 -1.19
C GLU A 451 -6.60 -18.50 -1.46
N LYS A 452 -7.02 -19.17 -2.53
CA LYS A 452 -6.54 -20.50 -2.91
C LYS A 452 -5.73 -20.44 -4.19
N LEU A 453 -4.51 -20.96 -4.12
CA LEU A 453 -3.66 -21.10 -5.29
C LEU A 453 -4.30 -22.06 -6.30
N VAL A 454 -4.40 -21.58 -7.54
CA VAL A 454 -4.84 -22.37 -8.69
C VAL A 454 -3.71 -23.35 -9.06
N GLN A 455 -4.01 -24.64 -9.15
CA GLN A 455 -3.05 -25.68 -9.53
C GLN A 455 -2.63 -25.55 -11.00
N GLY A 456 -3.47 -24.91 -11.83
CA GLY A 456 -3.21 -24.59 -13.24
C GLY A 456 -3.81 -25.60 -14.22
N GLY A 457 -4.35 -26.72 -13.73
CA GLY A 457 -4.97 -27.77 -14.52
C GLY A 457 -6.50 -27.70 -14.60
N GLU A 458 -7.14 -26.86 -13.79
CA GLU A 458 -8.59 -26.78 -13.62
C GLU A 458 -9.30 -26.52 -14.95
N THR A 459 -8.82 -25.54 -15.72
CA THR A 459 -9.38 -25.21 -17.04
C THR A 459 -9.30 -26.39 -18.00
N CYS A 460 -8.16 -27.10 -18.04
CA CYS A 460 -7.98 -28.26 -18.89
C CYS A 460 -8.87 -29.44 -18.44
N ALA A 461 -8.94 -29.69 -17.13
CA ALA A 461 -9.77 -30.74 -16.56
C ALA A 461 -11.25 -30.51 -16.86
N SER A 462 -11.74 -29.27 -16.75
CA SER A 462 -13.13 -28.92 -17.11
C SER A 462 -13.41 -29.16 -18.59
N ILE A 463 -12.48 -28.83 -19.49
CA ILE A 463 -12.62 -29.10 -20.93
C ILE A 463 -12.64 -30.62 -21.19
N SER A 464 -11.73 -31.37 -20.57
CA SER A 464 -11.68 -32.83 -20.71
C SER A 464 -12.97 -33.48 -20.22
N ALA A 465 -13.51 -33.04 -19.07
CA ALA A 465 -14.80 -33.51 -18.56
C ALA A 465 -15.96 -33.16 -19.52
N MET A 466 -16.01 -31.94 -20.06
CA MET A 466 -17.03 -31.55 -21.04
C MET A 466 -16.92 -32.41 -22.32
N LEU A 467 -15.70 -32.66 -22.79
CA LEU A 467 -15.44 -33.50 -23.95
C LEU A 467 -15.87 -34.95 -23.71
N ASP A 468 -15.64 -35.50 -22.52
CA ASP A 468 -16.09 -36.83 -22.15
C ASP A 468 -17.62 -36.94 -22.16
N VAL A 469 -18.33 -35.94 -21.65
CA VAL A 469 -19.80 -35.87 -21.70
C VAL A 469 -20.28 -35.82 -23.15
N TYR A 470 -19.68 -34.95 -23.97
CA TYR A 470 -20.00 -34.83 -25.38
C TYR A 470 -19.77 -36.14 -26.15
N ASN A 471 -18.63 -36.79 -25.92
CA ASN A 471 -18.26 -38.05 -26.58
C ASN A 471 -19.15 -39.23 -26.17
N LYS A 472 -19.67 -39.23 -24.95
CA LYS A 472 -20.66 -40.22 -24.48
C LYS A 472 -22.04 -40.03 -25.10
N GLY A 473 -22.23 -39.04 -25.96
CA GLY A 473 -23.49 -38.78 -26.63
C GLY A 473 -24.55 -38.19 -25.71
N ALA A 474 -24.16 -37.69 -24.52
CA ALA A 474 -25.03 -36.88 -23.69
C ALA A 474 -25.26 -35.55 -24.41
N ARG A 475 -26.30 -35.52 -25.23
CA ARG A 475 -26.78 -34.32 -25.92
C ARG A 475 -27.91 -33.74 -25.08
N CYS A 476 -27.95 -32.41 -24.97
CA CYS A 476 -29.14 -31.73 -24.49
C CYS A 476 -30.32 -32.16 -25.39
N PRO A 477 -31.47 -32.58 -24.85
CA PRO A 477 -32.64 -32.93 -25.64
C PRO A 477 -32.97 -31.78 -26.60
N GLU A 478 -33.23 -32.10 -27.87
CA GLU A 478 -33.49 -31.09 -28.90
C GLU A 478 -34.70 -30.19 -28.56
N ALA A 479 -35.57 -30.69 -27.68
CA ALA A 479 -36.74 -30.00 -27.13
C ALA A 479 -36.40 -28.80 -26.22
N ASP A 480 -35.21 -28.76 -25.62
CA ASP A 480 -34.81 -27.72 -24.67
C ASP A 480 -34.01 -26.58 -25.33
N ILE A 481 -33.69 -26.73 -26.63
CA ILE A 481 -32.92 -25.76 -27.41
C ILE A 481 -33.87 -24.76 -28.08
N LYS A 482 -33.85 -23.51 -27.59
CA LYS A 482 -34.58 -22.38 -28.16
C LYS A 482 -33.72 -21.66 -29.20
N SER A 483 -34.35 -20.88 -30.09
CA SER A 483 -33.65 -20.00 -31.04
C SER A 483 -34.13 -18.57 -30.86
N ASN A 484 -33.21 -17.61 -30.85
CA ASN A 484 -33.58 -16.19 -30.86
C ASN A 484 -33.83 -15.69 -32.30
N GLU A 485 -34.24 -14.45 -32.41
CA GLU A 485 -34.60 -13.78 -33.69
C GLU A 485 -33.43 -13.71 -34.69
N THR A 486 -32.19 -13.85 -34.20
CA THR A 486 -30.97 -13.87 -35.03
C THR A 486 -30.54 -15.29 -35.43
N GLY A 487 -31.32 -16.32 -35.06
CA GLY A 487 -31.01 -17.72 -35.35
C GLY A 487 -29.98 -18.36 -34.39
N VAL A 488 -29.59 -17.67 -33.33
CA VAL A 488 -28.71 -18.22 -32.29
C VAL A 488 -29.51 -19.20 -31.44
N ARG A 489 -29.04 -20.44 -31.36
CA ARG A 489 -29.63 -21.51 -30.55
C ARG A 489 -29.10 -21.42 -29.11
N TYR A 490 -29.96 -21.43 -28.11
CA TYR A 490 -29.62 -21.31 -26.68
C TYR A 490 -30.55 -22.17 -25.79
N ILE A 491 -30.17 -22.35 -24.52
CA ILE A 491 -30.95 -23.05 -23.48
C ILE A 491 -31.06 -22.07 -22.29
N ASP A 492 -32.25 -21.98 -21.68
CA ASP A 492 -32.44 -21.20 -20.44
C ASP A 492 -31.92 -22.01 -19.24
N ASP A 493 -31.21 -21.35 -18.32
CA ASP A 493 -30.73 -21.91 -17.03
C ASP A 493 -29.82 -23.16 -17.10
N TYR A 494 -28.80 -23.18 -17.98
CA TYR A 494 -27.82 -24.27 -18.07
C TYR A 494 -26.42 -23.93 -17.54
#